data_AF-A0A7V9U174-F1
#
_entry.id   AF-A0A7V9U174-F1
#
_cell.length_a   1.000
_cell.length_b   1.000
_cell.length_c   1.000
_cell.angle_alpha   90.00
_cell.angle_beta   90.00
_cell.angle_gamma   90.00
#
_symmetry.space_group_name_H-M   'P 1'
#
loop_
_entity.id
_entity.type
_entity.pdbx_description
1 polymer ?
#
loop_
_entity_poly.entity_id
_entity_poly.type
_entity_poly.pdbx_seq_one_letter_code
_entity_poly.pdbx_strand_id
1 'polypeptide(L)'
;RQYSGLKGGLTVTVSPGGGENSLQIDVPLLVTLDSQRLHDLMINAPGATLVVPQGQQFVHFGSLSLDAAAELDLNDNDLIIDSGSFLTVRSRVIEGFAGTSGITSSPNDGSQILALFDNSLVGKSEWNGEPVPAGAIIGKYTRFGDVNLDGQVTGDDYAVIDSNLNTEPVAGLAWLSGDANLDGLVTGDDYTVIDSNLGLGAGNLFSRSAHLSAREERPTIAARLTPDRRFSR
;
A
#
# COMPACT_ATOMS: atom_id res chain seq x y z
N ARG A 1 27.92 14.68 7.40
CA ARG A 1 28.91 14.81 6.31
C ARG A 1 28.11 14.99 5.02
N GLN A 2 28.20 16.13 4.35
CA GLN A 2 27.48 16.38 3.09
C GLN A 2 28.23 15.68 1.94
N TYR A 3 27.51 14.91 1.13
CA TYR A 3 28.05 14.24 -0.06
C TYR A 3 27.56 15.00 -1.30
N SER A 4 28.47 15.63 -2.04
CA SER A 4 28.20 16.32 -3.30
C SER A 4 29.01 15.67 -4.42
N GLY A 5 28.32 15.21 -5.45
CA GLY A 5 28.90 14.90 -6.77
C GLY A 5 29.15 13.41 -7.07
N LEU A 6 28.13 12.70 -7.56
CA LEU A 6 28.32 11.50 -8.41
C LEU A 6 27.26 11.49 -9.53
N LYS A 7 27.72 11.27 -10.78
CA LYS A 7 26.93 11.20 -12.03
C LYS A 7 26.47 9.76 -12.39
N GLY A 8 26.58 8.83 -11.46
CA GLY A 8 25.81 7.58 -11.44
C GLY A 8 24.89 7.63 -10.23
N GLY A 9 23.73 6.96 -10.27
CA GLY A 9 22.78 6.95 -9.14
C GLY A 9 23.51 6.81 -7.80
N LEU A 10 23.24 7.73 -6.88
CA LEU A 10 23.91 7.76 -5.59
C LEU A 10 23.09 6.90 -4.64
N THR A 11 23.54 5.68 -4.39
CA THR A 11 23.01 4.90 -3.27
C THR A 11 23.49 5.56 -1.98
N VAL A 12 22.60 6.29 -1.30
CA VAL A 12 22.87 6.82 0.04
C VAL A 12 22.38 5.80 1.05
N THR A 13 23.28 4.94 1.52
CA THR A 13 22.96 4.06 2.64
C THR A 13 22.97 4.88 3.92
N VAL A 14 21.79 5.35 4.34
CA VAL A 14 21.60 5.87 5.69
C VAL A 14 21.55 4.67 6.63
N SER A 15 22.52 4.55 7.54
CA SER A 15 22.55 3.43 8.48
C SER A 15 21.27 3.42 9.33
N PRO A 16 20.72 2.23 9.66
CA PRO A 16 19.51 2.08 10.48
C PRO A 16 19.83 2.51 11.92
N GLY A 17 19.80 3.82 12.15
CA GLY A 17 20.00 4.46 13.44
C GLY A 17 18.77 5.27 13.78
N GLY A 18 17.79 4.64 14.43
CA GLY A 18 16.77 5.27 15.29
C GLY A 18 15.91 6.42 14.73
N GLY A 19 16.05 6.82 13.47
CA GLY A 19 15.33 7.98 12.90
C GLY A 19 15.85 9.35 13.31
N GLU A 20 17.13 9.47 13.70
CA GLU A 20 17.78 10.77 13.96
C GLU A 20 18.41 11.38 12.70
N ASN A 21 18.48 10.61 11.61
CA ASN A 21 19.16 11.04 10.39
C ASN A 21 18.23 11.89 9.52
N SER A 22 18.71 13.04 9.06
CA SER A 22 18.05 13.81 8.00
C SER A 22 18.73 13.56 6.65
N LEU A 23 17.94 13.46 5.58
CA LEU A 23 18.40 13.34 4.20
C LEU A 23 17.98 14.56 3.39
N GLN A 24 18.94 15.15 2.69
CA GLN A 24 18.70 16.27 1.78
C GLN A 24 19.26 15.95 0.39
N ILE A 25 18.44 16.12 -0.65
CA ILE A 25 18.79 15.88 -2.04
C ILE A 25 18.66 17.20 -2.81
N ASP A 26 19.78 17.85 -3.08
CA ASP A 26 19.86 19.15 -3.78
C ASP A 26 20.37 19.02 -5.22
N VAL A 27 20.48 17.79 -5.73
CA VAL A 27 20.92 17.50 -7.09
C VAL A 27 19.96 16.51 -7.77
N PRO A 28 19.67 16.67 -9.07
CA PRO A 28 18.72 15.84 -9.80
C PRO A 28 19.34 14.47 -10.09
N LEU A 29 19.27 13.58 -9.11
CA LEU A 29 19.77 12.21 -9.22
C LEU A 29 18.78 11.21 -8.61
N LEU A 30 18.97 9.95 -8.97
CA LEU A 30 18.30 8.81 -8.36
C LEU A 30 19.02 8.40 -7.07
N VAL A 31 18.30 8.40 -5.94
CA VAL A 31 18.74 7.87 -4.65
C VAL A 31 17.89 6.66 -4.29
N THR A 32 18.51 5.64 -3.69
CA THR A 32 17.79 4.55 -3.00
C THR A 32 17.93 4.74 -1.49
N LEU A 33 16.81 4.67 -0.77
CA LEU A 33 16.75 4.80 0.70
C LEU A 33 16.59 3.43 1.36
N ASP A 34 17.68 2.87 1.90
CA ASP A 34 17.61 1.58 2.59
C ASP A 34 17.11 1.66 4.06
N SER A 35 16.84 2.87 4.57
CA SER A 35 16.34 3.10 5.93
C SER A 35 14.82 3.20 5.97
N GLN A 36 14.20 2.58 6.97
CA GLN A 36 12.77 2.73 7.27
C GLN A 36 12.46 4.05 7.99
N ARG A 37 13.45 4.73 8.60
CA ARG A 37 13.24 5.92 9.42
C ARG A 37 14.21 7.06 9.11
N LEU A 38 13.72 8.28 8.99
CA LEU A 38 14.48 9.53 8.97
C LEU A 38 13.81 10.59 9.85
N HIS A 39 14.59 11.51 10.41
CA HIS A 39 14.04 12.68 11.10
C HIS A 39 13.43 13.65 10.07
N ASP A 40 14.20 14.03 9.03
CA ASP A 40 13.69 14.85 7.94
C ASP A 40 14.09 14.29 6.58
N LEU A 41 13.18 14.37 5.62
CA LEU A 41 13.46 14.17 4.21
C LEU A 41 13.16 15.44 3.43
N MET A 42 14.18 15.98 2.76
CA MET A 42 14.07 17.13 1.85
C MET A 42 14.59 16.76 0.46
N ILE A 43 13.72 16.81 -0.54
CA ILE A 43 14.10 16.65 -1.95
C ILE A 43 13.89 18.00 -2.64
N ASN A 44 14.95 18.81 -2.71
CA ASN A 44 14.89 20.19 -3.21
C ASN A 44 15.22 20.30 -4.70
N ALA A 45 15.87 19.28 -5.27
CA ALA A 45 16.22 19.30 -6.68
C ALA A 45 15.03 18.88 -7.56
N PRO A 46 14.63 19.72 -8.54
CA PRO A 46 13.65 19.32 -9.54
C PRO A 46 14.17 18.14 -10.35
N GLY A 47 13.34 17.12 -10.55
CA GLY A 47 13.72 15.88 -11.26
C GLY A 47 14.63 14.94 -10.47
N ALA A 48 14.82 15.16 -9.17
CA ALA A 48 15.40 14.15 -8.28
C ALA A 48 14.36 13.07 -7.97
N THR A 49 14.79 11.81 -7.92
CA THR A 49 13.95 10.68 -7.56
C THR A 49 14.56 9.97 -6.35
N LEU A 50 13.78 9.79 -5.29
CA LEU A 50 14.11 8.92 -4.18
C LEU A 50 13.25 7.67 -4.25
N VAL A 51 13.88 6.49 -4.26
CA VAL A 51 13.20 5.20 -4.27
C VAL A 51 13.42 4.50 -2.94
N VAL A 52 12.34 4.06 -2.30
CA VAL A 52 12.38 3.17 -1.15
C VAL A 52 12.31 1.72 -1.66
N PRO A 53 13.24 0.82 -1.27
CA PRO A 53 13.16 -0.58 -1.64
C PRO A 53 11.85 -1.26 -1.19
N GLN A 54 11.39 -2.23 -1.97
CA GLN A 54 10.23 -3.06 -1.65
C GLN A 54 10.41 -3.85 -0.35
N GLY A 55 9.29 -4.15 0.32
CA GLY A 55 9.25 -5.07 1.45
C GLY A 55 9.71 -4.49 2.80
N GLN A 56 9.83 -3.17 2.91
CA GLN A 56 10.09 -2.48 4.19
C GLN A 56 8.83 -2.37 5.05
N GLN A 57 7.63 -2.62 4.49
CA GLN A 57 6.30 -2.47 5.11
C GLN A 57 5.90 -1.01 5.37
N PHE A 58 6.84 -0.17 5.82
CA PHE A 58 6.63 1.27 5.99
C PHE A 58 7.92 2.06 5.78
N VAL A 59 7.76 3.35 5.54
CA VAL A 59 8.77 4.39 5.77
C VAL A 59 8.20 5.50 6.64
N HIS A 60 9.04 5.98 7.54
CA HIS A 60 8.67 6.93 8.58
C HIS A 60 9.61 8.14 8.55
N PHE A 61 9.03 9.31 8.30
CA PHE A 61 9.72 10.59 8.33
C PHE A 61 9.19 11.47 9.46
N GLY A 62 10.05 12.19 10.17
CA GLY A 62 9.58 13.22 11.10
C GLY A 62 8.95 14.42 10.36
N SER A 63 9.56 14.81 9.24
CA SER A 63 9.01 15.78 8.28
C SER A 63 9.37 15.45 6.83
N LEU A 64 8.54 15.93 5.90
CA LEU A 64 8.71 15.73 4.46
C LEU A 64 8.57 17.04 3.69
N SER A 65 9.55 17.34 2.84
CA SER A 65 9.50 18.44 1.86
C SER A 65 9.94 17.96 0.49
N LEU A 66 9.10 18.15 -0.52
CA LEU A 66 9.35 17.79 -1.92
C LEU A 66 9.21 19.02 -2.83
N ASP A 67 10.23 19.24 -3.66
CA ASP A 67 10.13 20.07 -4.86
C ASP A 67 9.00 19.57 -5.78
N ALA A 68 8.41 20.48 -6.56
CA ALA A 68 7.26 20.15 -7.40
C ALA A 68 7.55 19.16 -8.53
N ALA A 69 8.80 19.07 -8.98
CA ALA A 69 9.22 18.13 -10.01
C ALA A 69 10.01 16.94 -9.44
N ALA A 70 10.10 16.81 -8.11
CA ALA A 70 10.73 15.67 -7.46
C ALA A 70 9.78 14.47 -7.37
N GLU A 71 10.35 13.27 -7.24
CA GLU A 71 9.62 12.03 -7.04
C GLU A 71 10.11 11.31 -5.77
N LEU A 72 9.16 10.85 -4.97
CA LEU A 72 9.37 9.88 -3.90
C LEU A 72 8.57 8.63 -4.25
N ASP A 73 9.25 7.59 -4.71
CA ASP A 73 8.65 6.27 -4.97
C ASP A 73 8.78 5.40 -3.73
N LEU A 74 7.64 5.16 -3.08
CA LEU A 74 7.53 4.35 -1.88
C LEU A 74 7.56 2.85 -2.20
N ASN A 75 7.55 2.46 -3.47
CA ASN A 75 7.19 1.10 -3.87
C ASN A 75 5.89 0.66 -3.18
N ASP A 76 5.89 -0.47 -2.47
CA ASP A 76 4.75 -1.09 -1.80
C ASP A 76 4.70 -0.78 -0.29
N ASN A 77 5.44 0.24 0.16
CA ASN A 77 5.56 0.59 1.56
C ASN A 77 4.53 1.64 1.98
N ASP A 78 4.01 1.49 3.19
CA ASP A 78 3.19 2.53 3.81
C ASP A 78 4.03 3.76 4.17
N LEU A 79 3.41 4.93 4.22
CA LEU A 79 4.03 6.21 4.55
C LEU A 79 3.57 6.66 5.94
N ILE A 80 4.51 7.11 6.77
CA ILE A 80 4.25 7.77 8.04
C ILE A 80 5.03 9.09 8.05
N ILE A 81 4.34 10.20 8.36
CA ILE A 81 4.96 11.51 8.54
C ILE A 81 4.52 12.08 9.90
N ASP A 82 5.44 12.27 10.85
CA ASP A 82 5.10 12.75 12.21
C ASP A 82 4.45 14.14 12.18
N SER A 83 4.91 15.01 11.30
CA SER A 83 4.47 16.40 11.22
C SER A 83 4.49 16.96 9.79
N GLY A 84 3.45 17.69 9.44
CA GLY A 84 3.31 18.30 8.13
C GLY A 84 1.89 18.78 7.85
N SER A 85 1.66 19.30 6.64
CA SER A 85 0.33 19.65 6.15
C SER A 85 -0.29 18.46 5.43
N PHE A 86 -1.39 17.92 5.97
CA PHE A 86 -2.12 16.82 5.33
C PHE A 86 -2.49 17.15 3.87
N LEU A 87 -3.00 18.36 3.62
CA LEU A 87 -3.39 18.78 2.28
C LEU A 87 -2.20 18.87 1.31
N THR A 88 -1.02 19.23 1.81
CA THR A 88 0.20 19.27 1.00
C THR A 88 0.64 17.86 0.62
N VAL A 89 0.65 16.92 1.58
CA VAL A 89 0.99 15.51 1.30
C VAL A 89 -0.04 14.89 0.36
N ARG A 90 -1.34 15.15 0.57
CA ARG A 90 -2.42 14.72 -0.33
C ARG A 90 -2.22 15.22 -1.75
N SER A 91 -1.88 16.50 -1.95
CA SER A 91 -1.59 17.04 -3.28
C SER A 91 -0.45 16.27 -3.95
N ARG A 92 0.64 16.00 -3.23
CA ARG A 92 1.78 15.24 -3.77
C ARG A 92 1.43 13.80 -4.12
N VAL A 93 0.55 13.14 -3.35
CA VAL A 93 0.07 11.79 -3.68
C VAL A 93 -0.82 11.81 -4.93
N ILE A 94 -1.72 12.79 -5.05
CA ILE A 94 -2.58 12.92 -6.25
C ILE A 94 -1.74 13.20 -7.50
N GLU A 95 -0.73 14.07 -7.39
CA GLU A 95 0.24 14.33 -8.46
C GLU A 95 0.98 13.05 -8.87
N GLY A 96 1.42 12.24 -7.89
CA GLY A 96 2.11 10.97 -8.14
C GLY A 96 1.19 9.92 -8.75
N PHE A 97 -0.06 9.86 -8.34
CA PHE A 97 -1.06 8.95 -8.90
C PHE A 97 -1.37 9.26 -10.37
N ALA A 98 -1.39 10.54 -10.75
CA ALA A 98 -1.69 10.99 -12.11
C ALA A 98 -0.47 11.07 -13.05
N GLY A 99 0.76 10.89 -12.54
CA GLY A 99 1.98 11.18 -13.29
C GLY A 99 3.23 10.48 -12.74
N THR A 100 4.38 11.15 -12.86
CA THR A 100 5.70 10.62 -12.45
C THR A 100 6.42 11.57 -11.50
N SER A 101 5.69 12.43 -10.80
CA SER A 101 6.22 13.43 -9.86
C SER A 101 5.32 13.48 -8.63
N GLY A 102 5.87 13.85 -7.47
CA GLY A 102 5.17 13.78 -6.19
C GLY A 102 5.49 12.49 -5.45
N ILE A 103 4.50 11.95 -4.74
CA ILE A 103 4.64 10.71 -3.98
C ILE A 103 3.97 9.59 -4.77
N THR A 104 4.76 8.63 -5.23
CA THR A 104 4.32 7.47 -6.00
C THR A 104 4.45 6.21 -5.15
N SER A 105 3.71 5.17 -5.52
CA SER A 105 3.81 3.84 -4.92
C SER A 105 3.73 2.84 -6.05
N SER A 106 4.75 2.00 -6.20
CA SER A 106 4.88 1.03 -7.29
C SER A 106 4.99 -0.42 -6.76
N PRO A 107 4.45 -1.43 -7.47
CA PRO A 107 3.77 -1.34 -8.76
C PRO A 107 2.36 -0.76 -8.65
N ASN A 108 2.02 0.23 -9.48
CA ASN A 108 0.65 0.73 -9.61
C ASN A 108 0.20 0.55 -11.06
N ASP A 109 -0.80 -0.32 -11.27
CA ASP A 109 -1.42 -0.54 -12.58
C ASP A 109 -2.73 0.23 -12.77
N GLY A 110 -3.01 1.16 -11.85
CA GLY A 110 -4.25 1.92 -11.74
C GLY A 110 -5.23 1.33 -10.74
N SER A 111 -4.96 0.14 -10.18
CA SER A 111 -5.81 -0.49 -9.16
C SER A 111 -5.25 -0.39 -7.73
N GLN A 112 -4.16 0.35 -7.53
CA GLN A 112 -3.58 0.63 -6.22
C GLN A 112 -3.41 2.12 -5.98
N ILE A 113 -3.43 2.52 -4.71
CA ILE A 113 -3.30 3.90 -4.28
C ILE A 113 -2.57 3.97 -2.93
N LEU A 114 -1.95 5.10 -2.66
CA LEU A 114 -1.54 5.46 -1.29
C LEU A 114 -2.69 6.21 -0.61
N ALA A 115 -3.56 5.48 0.08
CA ALA A 115 -4.71 6.03 0.78
C ALA A 115 -4.26 6.79 2.05
N LEU A 116 -4.49 8.10 2.08
CA LEU A 116 -4.06 8.95 3.20
C LEU A 116 -5.18 9.17 4.23
N PHE A 117 -4.79 9.23 5.50
CA PHE A 117 -5.63 9.75 6.58
C PHE A 117 -4.80 10.55 7.61
N ASP A 118 -5.47 11.47 8.31
CA ASP A 118 -4.88 12.28 9.36
C ASP A 118 -5.07 11.58 10.72
N ASN A 119 -3.96 11.21 11.35
CA ASN A 119 -3.99 10.46 12.60
C ASN A 119 -4.56 11.29 13.76
N SER A 120 -4.61 12.62 13.65
CA SER A 120 -5.26 13.47 14.66
C SER A 120 -6.77 13.26 14.73
N LEU A 121 -7.35 12.69 13.66
CA LEU A 121 -8.76 12.36 13.55
C LEU A 121 -9.04 10.88 13.85
N VAL A 122 -8.07 9.98 13.59
CA VAL A 122 -8.22 8.53 13.74
C VAL A 122 -7.72 8.00 15.09
N GLY A 123 -6.67 8.61 15.66
CA GLY A 123 -6.17 8.29 17.00
C GLY A 123 -5.42 6.96 17.12
N LYS A 124 -4.70 6.52 16.08
CA LYS A 124 -3.80 5.37 16.16
C LYS A 124 -2.57 5.72 17.01
N SER A 125 -2.09 4.75 17.79
CA SER A 125 -0.82 4.84 18.52
C SER A 125 0.31 4.03 17.88
N GLU A 126 -0.05 3.13 16.97
CA GLU A 126 0.88 2.33 16.16
C GLU A 126 0.33 2.11 14.74
N TRP A 127 1.23 1.88 13.78
CA TRP A 127 0.93 1.50 12.41
C TRP A 127 1.94 0.45 11.93
N ASN A 128 1.49 -0.75 11.53
CA ASN A 128 2.35 -1.88 11.16
C ASN A 128 3.47 -2.20 12.19
N GLY A 129 3.20 -2.00 13.48
CA GLY A 129 4.18 -2.22 14.55
C GLY A 129 5.15 -1.05 14.79
N GLU A 130 5.04 0.04 14.03
CA GLU A 130 5.77 1.30 14.26
C GLU A 130 4.94 2.25 15.12
N PRO A 131 5.48 2.81 16.22
CA PRO A 131 4.80 3.85 16.99
C PRO A 131 4.54 5.10 16.14
N VAL A 132 3.33 5.64 16.23
CA VAL A 132 2.94 6.87 15.51
C VAL A 132 2.43 7.94 16.47
N PRO A 133 2.85 9.22 16.33
CA PRO A 133 2.29 10.29 17.14
C PRO A 133 0.87 10.63 16.69
N ALA A 134 0.11 11.24 17.60
CA ALA A 134 -1.28 11.63 17.34
C ALA A 134 -1.43 12.62 16.17
N GLY A 135 -0.40 13.40 15.83
CA GLY A 135 -0.44 14.36 14.72
C GLY A 135 0.05 13.83 13.37
N ALA A 136 0.35 12.52 13.29
CA ALA A 136 0.93 11.95 12.09
C ALA A 136 -0.01 11.96 10.88
N ILE A 137 0.56 12.00 9.69
CA ILE A 137 -0.11 11.66 8.44
C ILE A 137 0.28 10.24 8.09
N ILE A 138 -0.71 9.38 7.83
CA ILE A 138 -0.47 7.99 7.48
C ILE A 138 -1.01 7.75 6.08
N GLY A 139 -0.18 7.13 5.23
CA GLY A 139 -0.53 6.67 3.90
C GLY A 139 -0.43 5.16 3.83
N LYS A 140 -1.55 4.49 3.55
CA LYS A 140 -1.56 3.05 3.33
C LYS A 140 -1.46 2.74 1.84
N TYR A 141 -0.47 1.94 1.46
CA TYR A 141 -0.48 1.33 0.13
C TYR A 141 -1.56 0.25 0.12
N THR A 142 -2.64 0.50 -0.63
CA THR A 142 -3.79 -0.40 -0.70
C THR A 142 -4.45 -0.39 -2.08
N ARG A 143 -5.53 -1.15 -2.23
CA ARG A 143 -6.33 -1.24 -3.46
C ARG A 143 -7.23 -0.04 -3.61
N PHE A 144 -7.40 0.41 -4.85
CA PHE A 144 -8.32 1.49 -5.14
C PHE A 144 -9.75 1.03 -4.83
N GLY A 145 -10.38 1.64 -3.82
CA GLY A 145 -11.71 1.26 -3.33
C GLY A 145 -11.71 0.44 -2.04
N ASP A 146 -10.55 0.05 -1.52
CA ASP A 146 -10.46 -0.50 -0.15
C ASP A 146 -10.51 0.67 0.86
N VAL A 147 -11.72 1.14 1.14
CA VAL A 147 -11.97 2.31 1.99
C VAL A 147 -11.95 1.96 3.48
N ASN A 148 -12.10 0.67 3.81
CA ASN A 148 -11.99 0.16 5.18
C ASN A 148 -10.56 -0.27 5.56
N LEU A 149 -9.63 -0.27 4.60
CA LEU A 149 -8.21 -0.62 4.72
C LEU A 149 -7.94 -2.08 5.16
N ASP A 150 -8.85 -3.00 4.87
CA ASP A 150 -8.70 -4.42 5.24
C ASP A 150 -7.85 -5.23 4.23
N GLY A 151 -7.43 -4.59 3.14
CA GLY A 151 -6.65 -5.19 2.09
C GLY A 151 -7.50 -5.93 1.06
N GLN A 152 -8.79 -5.63 0.95
CA GLN A 152 -9.70 -6.20 -0.04
C GLN A 152 -10.69 -5.13 -0.51
N VAL A 153 -11.23 -5.31 -1.71
CA VAL A 153 -12.36 -4.50 -2.19
C VAL A 153 -13.58 -5.42 -2.24
N THR A 154 -14.53 -5.22 -1.32
CA THR A 154 -15.65 -6.13 -1.08
C THR A 154 -16.96 -5.39 -0.82
N GLY A 155 -18.01 -6.15 -0.45
CA GLY A 155 -19.28 -5.58 0.00
C GLY A 155 -19.15 -4.66 1.22
N ASP A 156 -18.13 -4.87 2.06
CA ASP A 156 -17.92 -4.08 3.27
C ASP A 156 -17.51 -2.64 2.95
N ASP A 157 -16.89 -2.39 1.79
CA ASP A 157 -16.55 -1.06 1.31
C ASP A 157 -17.80 -0.26 0.88
N TYR A 158 -18.80 -0.93 0.27
CA TYR A 158 -20.10 -0.29 -0.01
C TYR A 158 -20.78 0.15 1.29
N ALA A 159 -20.67 -0.66 2.36
CA ALA A 159 -21.29 -0.33 3.63
C ALA A 159 -20.70 0.95 4.27
N VAL A 160 -19.42 1.25 3.99
CA VAL A 160 -18.78 2.51 4.41
C VAL A 160 -19.40 3.69 3.65
N ILE A 161 -19.55 3.58 2.33
CA ILE A 161 -20.19 4.63 1.50
C ILE A 161 -21.66 4.84 1.93
N ASP A 162 -22.42 3.75 2.09
CA ASP A 162 -23.82 3.79 2.53
C ASP A 162 -23.99 4.56 3.84
N SER A 163 -23.06 4.34 4.79
CA SER A 163 -23.10 4.95 6.12
C SER A 163 -22.80 6.46 6.11
N ASN A 164 -22.17 6.96 5.05
CA ASN A 164 -21.71 8.35 4.92
C ASN A 164 -22.30 9.06 3.69
N LEU A 165 -23.28 8.46 3.00
CA LEU A 165 -23.83 9.01 1.76
C LEU A 165 -24.40 10.43 1.95
N ASN A 166 -24.08 11.32 1.01
CA ASN A 166 -24.40 12.75 1.01
C ASN A 166 -23.72 13.53 2.15
N THR A 167 -22.50 13.15 2.51
CA THR A 167 -21.66 13.92 3.45
C THR A 167 -20.47 14.56 2.74
N GLU A 168 -19.89 15.56 3.39
CA GLU A 168 -18.64 16.22 3.00
C GLU A 168 -17.61 15.96 4.14
N PRO A 169 -16.92 14.81 4.13
CA PRO A 169 -15.96 14.49 5.17
C PRO A 169 -14.79 15.47 5.12
N VAL A 170 -14.24 15.79 6.29
CA VAL A 170 -12.98 16.54 6.34
C VAL A 170 -11.89 15.76 5.61
N ALA A 171 -10.99 16.44 4.90
CA ALA A 171 -10.02 15.80 4.01
C ALA A 171 -9.20 14.67 4.67
N GLY A 172 -8.84 14.82 5.94
CA GLY A 172 -8.09 13.81 6.71
C GLY A 172 -8.86 12.52 7.02
N LEU A 173 -10.18 12.48 6.81
CA LEU A 173 -11.04 11.31 6.97
C LEU A 173 -11.75 10.89 5.67
N ALA A 174 -11.55 11.63 4.57
CA ALA A 174 -12.29 11.45 3.33
C ALA A 174 -12.31 9.99 2.85
N TRP A 175 -11.13 9.40 2.65
CA TRP A 175 -11.00 8.00 2.25
C TRP A 175 -11.72 7.02 3.19
N LEU A 176 -11.47 7.15 4.49
CA LEU A 176 -12.06 6.29 5.53
C LEU A 176 -13.58 6.50 5.71
N SER A 177 -14.12 7.58 5.16
CA SER A 177 -15.54 7.90 5.15
C SER A 177 -16.23 7.44 3.85
N GLY A 178 -15.49 6.88 2.90
CA GLY A 178 -16.04 6.40 1.63
C GLY A 178 -16.03 7.41 0.48
N ASP A 179 -15.32 8.53 0.59
CA ASP A 179 -14.99 9.40 -0.55
C ASP A 179 -13.86 8.71 -1.33
N ALA A 180 -14.26 7.70 -2.11
CA ALA A 180 -13.39 6.80 -2.82
C ALA A 180 -12.84 7.45 -4.10
N ASN A 181 -13.59 8.36 -4.74
CA ASN A 181 -13.12 9.08 -5.92
C ASN A 181 -12.27 10.33 -5.56
N LEU A 182 -12.17 10.67 -4.27
CA LEU A 182 -11.40 11.77 -3.70
C LEU A 182 -11.85 13.17 -4.15
N ASP A 183 -13.12 13.35 -4.47
CA ASP A 183 -13.68 14.64 -4.90
C ASP A 183 -14.15 15.54 -3.72
N GLY A 184 -14.12 15.01 -2.50
CA GLY A 184 -14.50 15.70 -1.27
C GLY A 184 -15.93 15.43 -0.82
N LEU A 185 -16.71 14.64 -1.56
CA LEU A 185 -18.09 14.29 -1.25
C LEU A 185 -18.25 12.77 -1.27
N VAL A 186 -19.13 12.25 -0.41
CA VAL A 186 -19.53 10.83 -0.48
C VAL A 186 -20.85 10.75 -1.22
N THR A 187 -20.83 10.27 -2.47
CA THR A 187 -21.97 10.27 -3.40
C THR A 187 -22.13 8.92 -4.11
N GLY A 188 -23.04 8.90 -5.10
CA GLY A 188 -23.22 7.76 -5.98
C GLY A 188 -21.97 7.43 -6.83
N ASP A 189 -21.10 8.41 -7.07
CA ASP A 189 -19.95 8.25 -7.94
C ASP A 189 -18.83 7.42 -7.27
N ASP A 190 -18.78 7.38 -5.93
CA ASP A 190 -17.82 6.58 -5.17
C ASP A 190 -18.01 5.08 -5.34
N TYR A 191 -19.26 4.63 -5.52
CA TYR A 191 -19.54 3.23 -5.82
C TYR A 191 -18.87 2.77 -7.12
N THR A 192 -18.67 3.66 -8.09
CA THR A 192 -18.03 3.30 -9.37
C THR A 192 -16.57 2.90 -9.20
N VAL A 193 -15.89 3.44 -8.17
CA VAL A 193 -14.53 3.05 -7.78
C VAL A 193 -14.53 1.63 -7.22
N ILE A 194 -15.49 1.30 -6.36
CA ILE A 194 -15.64 -0.04 -5.78
C ILE A 194 -15.99 -1.06 -6.87
N ASP A 195 -16.97 -0.74 -7.72
CA ASP A 195 -17.41 -1.59 -8.84
C ASP A 195 -16.24 -1.96 -9.77
N SER A 196 -15.37 -1.00 -10.07
CA SER A 196 -14.23 -1.18 -10.98
C SER A 196 -13.14 -2.08 -10.40
N ASN A 197 -13.08 -2.20 -9.07
CA ASN A 197 -12.01 -2.90 -8.36
C ASN A 197 -12.53 -4.08 -7.51
N LEU A 198 -13.82 -4.41 -7.62
CA LEU A 198 -14.48 -5.40 -6.79
C LEU A 198 -13.82 -6.77 -6.87
N GLY A 199 -13.55 -7.37 -5.71
CA GLY A 199 -12.94 -8.69 -5.58
C GLY A 199 -11.40 -8.67 -5.63
N LEU A 200 -10.77 -7.52 -5.87
CA LEU A 200 -9.32 -7.41 -5.69
C LEU A 200 -8.97 -7.66 -4.22
N GLY A 201 -7.93 -8.47 -3.99
CA GLY A 201 -7.43 -8.78 -2.64
C GLY A 201 -8.22 -9.83 -1.87
N ALA A 202 -9.47 -10.06 -2.24
CA ALA A 202 -10.21 -11.24 -1.82
C ALA A 202 -9.53 -12.47 -2.42
N GLY A 203 -8.56 -13.03 -1.69
CA GLY A 203 -7.92 -14.29 -2.05
C GLY A 203 -9.03 -15.30 -2.28
N ASN A 204 -9.13 -15.82 -3.51
CA ASN A 204 -10.25 -16.63 -3.98
C ASN A 204 -10.74 -17.59 -2.89
N LEU A 205 -11.89 -17.26 -2.28
CA LEU A 205 -12.50 -18.08 -1.22
C LEU A 205 -12.89 -19.48 -1.76
N PHE A 206 -12.78 -19.70 -3.08
CA PHE A 206 -12.95 -20.99 -3.75
C PHE A 206 -11.65 -21.69 -4.21
N SER A 207 -10.47 -21.09 -4.05
CA SER A 207 -9.20 -21.75 -4.45
C SER A 207 -8.74 -22.89 -3.53
N ARG A 208 -9.49 -23.21 -2.46
CA ARG A 208 -9.23 -24.41 -1.62
C ARG A 208 -10.11 -25.63 -1.92
N SER A 209 -10.95 -25.60 -2.96
CA SER A 209 -11.78 -26.77 -3.34
C SER A 209 -11.38 -27.49 -4.63
N ALA A 210 -10.32 -27.05 -5.33
CA ALA A 210 -9.91 -27.67 -6.60
C ALA A 210 -8.88 -28.81 -6.48
N HIS A 211 -8.60 -29.33 -5.28
CA HIS A 211 -7.66 -30.46 -5.10
C HIS A 211 -8.27 -31.74 -4.50
N LEU A 212 -9.60 -31.87 -4.55
CA LEU A 212 -10.31 -33.16 -4.39
C LEU A 212 -11.07 -33.55 -5.67
N SER A 213 -10.42 -33.48 -6.82
CA SER A 213 -10.73 -34.40 -7.91
C SER A 213 -9.58 -35.41 -8.02
N ALA A 214 -9.42 -36.17 -6.95
CA ALA A 214 -8.58 -37.35 -6.96
C ALA A 214 -9.31 -38.44 -7.75
N ARG A 215 -9.00 -38.47 -9.05
CA ARG A 215 -8.71 -39.69 -9.83
C ARG A 215 -9.65 -40.87 -9.54
N GLU A 216 -10.66 -41.06 -10.38
CA GLU A 216 -11.30 -42.37 -10.56
C GLU A 216 -10.24 -43.39 -11.02
N GLU A 217 -9.58 -44.06 -10.08
CA GLU A 217 -8.97 -45.36 -10.37
C GLU A 217 -10.07 -46.43 -10.27
N ARG A 218 -10.52 -46.89 -11.44
CA ARG A 218 -11.34 -48.10 -11.55
C ARG A 218 -10.60 -49.27 -10.89
N PRO A 219 -11.21 -50.03 -9.97
CA PRO A 219 -10.54 -51.20 -9.39
C PRO A 219 -10.45 -52.31 -10.44
N THR A 220 -9.23 -52.65 -10.84
CA THR A 220 -8.94 -53.83 -11.66
C THR A 220 -9.12 -55.08 -10.79
N ILE A 221 -10.16 -55.86 -11.08
CA ILE A 221 -10.42 -57.16 -10.44
C ILE A 221 -9.34 -58.15 -10.89
N ALA A 222 -8.38 -58.44 -10.02
CA ALA A 222 -7.43 -59.53 -10.23
C ALA A 222 -8.09 -60.87 -9.89
N ALA A 223 -8.52 -61.62 -10.91
CA ALA A 223 -8.94 -63.01 -10.76
C ALA A 223 -7.73 -63.87 -10.39
N ARG A 224 -7.73 -64.47 -9.18
CA ARG A 224 -6.76 -65.49 -8.79
C ARG A 224 -7.45 -66.85 -8.72
N LEU A 225 -7.04 -67.74 -9.62
CA LEU A 225 -7.42 -69.15 -9.66
C LEU A 225 -7.03 -69.84 -8.34
N THR A 226 -8.00 -70.44 -7.65
CA THR A 226 -7.76 -71.34 -6.51
C THR A 226 -7.44 -72.76 -7.01
N PRO A 227 -6.39 -73.43 -6.51
CA PRO A 227 -6.22 -74.86 -6.72
C PRO A 227 -7.18 -75.64 -5.83
N ASP A 228 -7.99 -76.48 -6.47
CA ASP A 228 -8.84 -77.51 -5.88
C ASP A 228 -8.01 -78.50 -5.04
N ARG A 229 -8.29 -78.58 -3.73
CA ARG A 229 -7.90 -79.72 -2.89
C ARG A 229 -9.16 -80.39 -2.36
N ARG A 230 -9.51 -81.46 -3.05
CA ARG A 230 -10.38 -82.55 -2.58
C ARG A 230 -10.05 -82.94 -1.14
N PHE A 231 -11.10 -83.08 -0.33
CA PHE A 231 -11.10 -83.97 0.83
C PHE A 231 -12.18 -85.03 0.63
N SER A 232 -11.76 -86.29 0.62
CA SER A 232 -12.62 -87.46 0.70
C SER A 232 -13.42 -87.51 2.01
N ARG A 233 -14.63 -88.05 1.91
CA ARG A 233 -15.02 -89.21 2.71
C ARG A 233 -15.35 -90.34 1.75
#